data_AF-A0AAQ3QSF7-F1
#
_entry.id   AF-A0AAQ3QSF7-F1
#
_cell.length_a   1.000
_cell.length_b   1.000
_cell.length_c   1.000
_cell.angle_alpha   90.00
_cell.angle_beta   90.00
_cell.angle_gamma   90.00
#
_symmetry.space_group_name_H-M   'P 1'
#
loop_
_entity.id
_entity.type
_entity.pdbx_description
1 polymer ?
#
loop_
_entity_poly.entity_id
_entity_poly.type
_entity_poly.pdbx_seq_one_letter_code
_entity_poly.pdbx_strand_id
1 'polypeptide(L)'
;MLSTVSKFLDKPDFGFLIIRVIVGVIFVAAGIGKFLGGSETLEGVGQAMSIVGISFAPLFWGFLAALVETVGGLLLIVGFLFRGSAFFLLGTMIVATAVKVSTGDDFVKDIGYPLAMAAVTAGLLFTGPGKIAIQKSGGAV
;
A
#
# COMPACT_ATOMS: atom_id res chain seq x y z
N MET A 1 5.47 -12.11 35.70
CA MET A 1 4.55 -12.35 34.56
C MET A 1 4.34 -11.08 33.74
N LEU A 2 3.88 -9.97 34.32
CA LEU A 2 3.72 -8.68 33.60
C LEU A 2 5.05 -8.10 33.05
N SER A 3 6.15 -8.20 33.79
CA SER A 3 7.48 -7.71 33.35
C SER A 3 8.11 -8.52 32.21
N THR A 4 7.71 -9.78 32.06
CA THR A 4 8.17 -10.66 30.98
C THR A 4 7.42 -10.32 29.68
N VAL A 5 6.12 -10.01 29.78
CA VAL A 5 5.29 -9.59 28.65
C VAL A 5 5.72 -8.22 28.14
N SER A 6 5.97 -7.24 29.02
CA SER A 6 6.42 -5.91 28.60
C SER A 6 7.74 -5.96 27.83
N LYS A 7 8.74 -6.72 28.33
CA LYS A 7 10.01 -6.94 27.63
C LYS A 7 9.87 -7.57 26.24
N PHE A 8 8.81 -8.34 26.02
CA PHE A 8 8.53 -8.95 24.71
C PHE A 8 7.84 -7.97 23.75
N LEU A 9 6.97 -7.10 24.27
CA LEU A 9 6.24 -6.08 23.52
C LEU A 9 7.08 -4.82 23.23
N ASP A 10 8.14 -4.56 24.01
CA ASP A 10 9.08 -3.45 23.82
C ASP A 10 10.10 -3.70 22.68
N LYS A 11 9.62 -4.22 21.54
CA LYS A 11 10.42 -4.48 20.33
C LYS A 11 9.81 -3.75 19.13
N PRO A 12 9.94 -2.41 19.06
CA PRO A 12 9.32 -1.60 18.00
C PRO A 12 9.78 -2.04 16.60
N ASP A 13 11.05 -2.43 16.47
CA ASP A 13 11.62 -2.92 15.21
C ASP A 13 10.94 -4.21 14.69
N PHE A 14 10.51 -5.09 15.60
CA PHE A 14 9.79 -6.31 15.23
C PHE A 14 8.33 -6.01 14.89
N GLY A 15 7.71 -5.07 15.62
CA GLY A 15 6.37 -4.57 15.29
C GLY A 15 6.30 -3.96 13.89
N PHE A 16 7.27 -3.11 13.54
CA PHE A 16 7.36 -2.54 12.18
C PHE A 16 7.57 -3.61 11.11
N LEU A 17 8.38 -4.63 11.38
CA LEU A 17 8.57 -5.75 10.44
C LEU A 17 7.25 -6.49 10.19
N ILE A 18 6.48 -6.82 11.23
CA ILE A 18 5.19 -7.50 11.09
C ILE A 18 4.23 -6.68 10.24
N ILE A 19 4.06 -5.38 10.57
CA ILE A 19 3.18 -4.48 9.82
C ILE A 19 3.59 -4.45 8.35
N ARG A 20 4.89 -4.29 8.08
CA ARG A 20 5.45 -4.20 6.74
C ARG A 20 5.21 -5.46 5.92
N VAL A 21 5.44 -6.63 6.51
CA VAL A 21 5.24 -7.92 5.84
C VAL A 21 3.77 -8.12 5.53
N ILE A 22 2.86 -7.92 6.49
CA ILE A 22 1.43 -8.14 6.29
C ILE A 22 0.87 -7.17 5.25
N VAL A 23 1.14 -5.86 5.41
CA VAL A 23 0.68 -4.83 4.48
C VAL A 23 1.23 -5.08 3.08
N GLY A 24 2.52 -5.42 2.98
CA GLY A 24 3.14 -5.72 1.69
C GLY A 24 2.54 -6.96 1.03
N VAL A 25 2.26 -8.04 1.78
CA VAL A 25 1.58 -9.25 1.24
C VAL A 25 0.18 -8.91 0.73
N ILE A 26 -0.57 -8.07 1.44
CA ILE A 26 -1.89 -7.62 1.00
C ILE A 26 -1.81 -6.90 -0.35
N PHE A 27 -0.86 -5.95 -0.50
CA PHE A 27 -0.66 -5.26 -1.77
C PHE A 27 -0.19 -6.19 -2.90
N VAL A 28 0.70 -7.13 -2.60
CA VAL A 28 1.13 -8.14 -3.58
C VAL A 28 -0.05 -8.97 -4.07
N ALA A 29 -0.88 -9.45 -3.14
CA ALA A 29 -2.08 -10.22 -3.46
C ALA A 29 -3.09 -9.39 -4.27
N ALA A 30 -3.31 -8.13 -3.90
CA ALA A 30 -4.19 -7.20 -4.62
C ALA A 30 -3.71 -6.96 -6.06
N GLY A 31 -2.42 -6.65 -6.24
CA GLY A 31 -1.83 -6.41 -7.56
C GLY A 31 -1.83 -7.67 -8.44
N ILE A 32 -1.49 -8.83 -7.89
CA ILE A 32 -1.59 -10.12 -8.61
C ILE A 32 -3.05 -10.39 -9.01
N GLY A 33 -4.01 -10.14 -8.12
CA GLY A 33 -5.44 -10.26 -8.42
C GLY A 33 -5.86 -9.41 -9.62
N LYS A 34 -5.34 -8.18 -9.73
CA LYS A 34 -5.59 -7.31 -10.89
C LYS A 34 -5.00 -7.86 -12.18
N PHE A 35 -3.79 -8.42 -12.14
CA PHE A 35 -3.20 -9.07 -13.32
C PHE A 35 -3.95 -10.32 -13.75
N LEU A 36 -4.39 -11.15 -12.79
CA LEU A 36 -5.16 -12.36 -13.08
C LEU A 36 -6.56 -12.05 -13.62
N GLY A 37 -7.13 -10.90 -13.26
CA GLY A 37 -8.39 -10.40 -13.80
C GLY A 37 -8.33 -9.96 -15.27
N GLY A 38 -7.15 -9.97 -15.90
CA GLY A 38 -6.98 -9.67 -17.33
C GLY A 38 -7.16 -8.19 -17.69
N SER A 39 -7.25 -7.91 -18.99
CA SER A 39 -7.31 -6.55 -19.53
C SER A 39 -8.55 -5.77 -19.08
N GLU A 40 -9.71 -6.42 -18.97
CA GLU A 40 -10.96 -5.79 -18.54
C GLU A 40 -10.86 -5.26 -17.10
N THR A 41 -10.32 -6.07 -16.19
CA THR A 41 -10.10 -5.65 -14.79
C THR A 41 -9.12 -4.47 -14.72
N LEU A 42 -8.03 -4.54 -15.49
CA LEU A 42 -7.04 -3.46 -15.55
C LEU A 42 -7.65 -2.18 -16.12
N GLU A 43 -8.43 -2.26 -17.20
CA GLU A 43 -9.14 -1.09 -17.74
C GLU A 43 -10.09 -0.48 -16.72
N GLY A 44 -10.87 -1.29 -16.00
CA GLY A 44 -11.76 -0.82 -14.93
C GLY A 44 -11.01 -0.10 -13.80
N VAL A 45 -9.87 -0.65 -13.37
CA VAL A 45 -8.99 0.02 -12.40
C VAL A 45 -8.43 1.33 -12.97
N GLY A 46 -8.04 1.34 -14.24
CA GLY A 46 -7.50 2.52 -14.90
C GLY A 46 -8.51 3.65 -15.10
N GLN A 47 -9.79 3.33 -15.24
CA GLN A 47 -10.87 4.32 -15.31
C GLN A 47 -10.99 5.15 -14.02
N ALA A 48 -10.49 4.66 -12.89
CA ALA A 48 -10.37 5.42 -11.64
C ALA A 48 -9.61 6.74 -11.81
N MET A 49 -8.70 6.82 -12.77
CA MET A 49 -7.93 8.03 -13.08
C MET A 49 -8.80 9.19 -13.59
N SER A 50 -10.05 8.94 -13.98
CA SER A 50 -11.00 10.00 -14.33
C SER A 50 -11.23 10.99 -13.21
N ILE A 51 -11.08 10.57 -11.94
CA ILE A 51 -11.20 11.45 -10.76
C ILE A 51 -10.12 12.53 -10.72
N VAL A 52 -8.95 12.25 -11.28
CA VAL A 52 -7.87 13.23 -11.41
C VAL A 52 -7.86 13.91 -12.78
N GLY A 53 -8.95 13.77 -13.56
CA GLY A 53 -9.11 14.38 -14.88
C GLY A 53 -8.42 13.63 -16.02
N ILE A 54 -7.94 12.41 -15.79
CA ILE A 54 -7.25 11.60 -16.80
C ILE A 54 -8.22 10.55 -17.34
N SER A 55 -8.61 10.70 -18.61
CA SER A 55 -9.56 9.81 -19.29
C SER A 55 -8.95 9.01 -20.45
N PHE A 56 -7.65 9.17 -20.72
CA PHE A 56 -6.95 8.45 -21.78
C PHE A 56 -6.18 7.24 -21.25
N ALA A 57 -6.01 6.22 -22.11
CA ALA A 57 -5.21 5.02 -21.84
C ALA A 57 -5.53 4.30 -20.50
N PRO A 58 -6.81 3.96 -20.20
CA PRO A 58 -7.17 3.31 -18.94
C PRO A 58 -6.39 2.01 -18.70
N LEU A 59 -6.20 1.17 -19.72
CA LEU A 59 -5.41 -0.06 -19.58
C LEU A 59 -3.98 0.20 -19.07
N PHE A 60 -3.33 1.27 -19.52
CA PHE A 60 -1.99 1.64 -19.08
C PHE A 60 -1.97 2.04 -17.60
N TRP A 61 -2.93 2.87 -17.18
CA TRP A 61 -3.05 3.30 -15.78
C TRP A 61 -3.41 2.15 -14.84
N GLY A 62 -4.28 1.26 -15.28
CA GLY A 62 -4.62 0.04 -14.55
C GLY A 62 -3.43 -0.90 -14.39
N PHE A 63 -2.68 -1.11 -15.47
CA PHE A 63 -1.42 -1.85 -15.45
C PHE A 63 -0.42 -1.22 -14.48
N LEU A 64 -0.25 0.11 -14.53
CA LEU A 64 0.66 0.82 -13.64
C LEU A 64 0.24 0.69 -12.17
N ALA A 65 -1.06 0.79 -11.87
CA ALA A 65 -1.58 0.58 -10.52
C ALA A 65 -1.33 -0.84 -10.02
N ALA A 66 -1.60 -1.86 -10.84
CA ALA A 66 -1.32 -3.26 -10.50
C ALA A 66 0.18 -3.51 -10.29
N LEU A 67 1.03 -2.91 -11.14
CA LEU A 67 2.48 -3.00 -11.02
C LEU A 67 2.99 -2.35 -9.73
N VAL A 68 2.49 -1.16 -9.39
CA VAL A 68 2.82 -0.45 -8.16
C VAL A 68 2.41 -1.27 -6.94
N GLU A 69 1.22 -1.86 -6.94
CA GLU A 69 0.75 -2.70 -5.82
C GLU A 69 1.60 -3.96 -5.67
N THR A 70 1.93 -4.66 -6.77
CA THR A 70 2.75 -5.87 -6.69
C THR A 70 4.20 -5.56 -6.34
N VAL A 71 4.87 -4.74 -7.15
CA VAL A 71 6.30 -4.45 -6.97
C VAL A 71 6.52 -3.60 -5.73
N GLY A 72 5.67 -2.59 -5.51
CA GLY A 72 5.72 -1.78 -4.29
C GLY A 72 5.45 -2.62 -3.05
N GLY A 73 4.49 -3.54 -3.08
CA GLY A 73 4.25 -4.48 -1.99
C GLY A 73 5.50 -5.32 -1.66
N LEU A 74 6.18 -5.88 -2.67
CA LEU A 74 7.44 -6.62 -2.49
C LEU A 74 8.57 -5.74 -1.93
N LEU A 75 8.74 -4.54 -2.47
CA LEU A 75 9.72 -3.56 -2.00
C LEU A 75 9.47 -3.15 -0.56
N LEU A 76 8.19 -3.03 -0.19
CA LEU A 76 7.76 -2.77 1.18
C LEU A 76 8.20 -3.93 2.07
N ILE A 77 7.86 -5.19 1.77
CA ILE A 77 8.26 -6.39 2.55
C ILE A 77 9.77 -6.41 2.82
N VAL A 78 10.56 -6.24 1.75
CA VAL A 78 12.02 -6.31 1.77
C VAL A 78 12.64 -5.10 2.50
N GLY A 79 11.95 -3.95 2.49
CA GLY A 79 12.46 -2.69 3.03
C GLY A 79 13.53 -2.07 2.13
N PHE A 80 13.41 -2.22 0.80
CA PHE A 80 14.26 -1.56 -0.20
C PHE A 80 13.45 -0.46 -0.91
N LEU A 81 14.06 0.72 -1.16
CA LEU A 81 13.35 1.91 -1.67
C LEU A 81 12.05 2.22 -0.90
N PHE A 82 12.06 1.96 0.41
CA PHE A 82 10.87 1.85 1.24
C PHE A 82 9.97 3.10 1.18
N ARG A 83 10.55 4.31 1.29
CA ARG A 83 9.77 5.55 1.24
C ARG A 83 9.13 5.79 -0.13
N GLY A 84 9.87 5.49 -1.21
CA GLY A 84 9.32 5.58 -2.56
C GLY A 84 8.17 4.58 -2.76
N SER A 85 8.36 3.34 -2.33
CA SER A 85 7.31 2.32 -2.38
C SER A 85 6.06 2.74 -1.61
N ALA A 86 6.22 3.16 -0.35
CA ALA A 86 5.11 3.60 0.49
C ALA A 86 4.37 4.81 -0.12
N PHE A 87 5.08 5.74 -0.75
CA PHE A 87 4.49 6.89 -1.42
C PHE A 87 3.60 6.49 -2.60
N PHE A 88 4.08 5.59 -3.48
CA PHE A 88 3.28 5.15 -4.62
C PHE A 88 2.08 4.30 -4.19
N LEU A 89 2.26 3.40 -3.21
CA LEU A 89 1.15 2.62 -2.63
C LEU A 89 0.11 3.51 -1.93
N LEU A 90 0.54 4.57 -1.26
CA LEU A 90 -0.37 5.57 -0.70
C LEU A 90 -1.20 6.24 -1.80
N GLY A 91 -0.56 6.61 -2.92
CA GLY A 91 -1.23 7.20 -4.07
C GLY A 91 -2.33 6.30 -4.65
N THR A 92 -2.05 5.00 -4.83
CA THR A 92 -3.06 4.05 -5.36
C THR A 92 -4.26 3.92 -4.41
N MET A 93 -4.02 3.90 -3.10
CA MET A 93 -5.09 3.83 -2.11
C MET A 93 -5.90 5.11 -2.00
N ILE A 94 -5.28 6.30 -2.13
CA ILE A 94 -6.01 7.58 -2.17
C ILE A 94 -6.96 7.61 -3.38
N VAL A 95 -6.49 7.24 -4.56
CA VAL A 95 -7.33 7.18 -5.76
C VAL A 95 -8.47 6.18 -5.57
N ALA A 96 -8.17 4.98 -5.05
CA ALA A 96 -9.20 3.97 -4.77
C ALA A 96 -10.25 4.47 -3.77
N THR A 97 -9.84 5.10 -2.66
CA THR A 97 -10.75 5.71 -1.69
C THR A 97 -11.60 6.79 -2.34
N ALA A 98 -11.01 7.68 -3.14
CA ALA A 98 -11.73 8.75 -3.82
C ALA A 98 -12.81 8.21 -4.77
N VAL A 99 -12.51 7.13 -5.52
CA VAL A 99 -13.52 6.44 -6.35
C VAL A 99 -14.67 5.96 -5.51
N LYS A 100 -14.38 5.17 -4.47
CA LYS A 100 -15.41 4.58 -3.61
C LYS A 100 -16.29 5.63 -2.94
N VAL A 101 -15.70 6.73 -2.49
CA VAL A 101 -16.45 7.88 -1.95
C VAL A 101 -17.33 8.54 -3.03
N SER A 102 -16.80 8.74 -4.24
CA SER A 102 -17.54 9.41 -5.33
C SER A 102 -18.73 8.60 -5.85
N THR A 103 -18.63 7.27 -5.79
CA THR A 103 -19.72 6.36 -6.19
C THR A 103 -20.80 6.25 -5.11
N GLY A 104 -20.55 6.74 -3.89
CA GLY A 104 -21.47 6.64 -2.76
C GLY A 104 -21.50 5.24 -2.15
N ASP A 105 -20.40 4.49 -2.25
CA ASP A 105 -20.29 3.14 -1.71
C ASP A 105 -20.32 3.13 -0.17
N ASP A 106 -20.58 1.95 0.42
CA ASP A 106 -20.68 1.82 1.88
C ASP A 106 -19.32 2.06 2.57
N PHE A 107 -19.35 2.83 3.66
CA PHE A 107 -18.12 3.24 4.34
C PHE A 107 -17.34 2.06 4.92
N VAL A 108 -18.01 1.08 5.52
CA VAL A 108 -17.34 -0.03 6.21
C VAL A 108 -16.94 -1.12 5.22
N LYS A 109 -17.80 -1.41 4.25
CA LYS A 109 -17.58 -2.50 3.28
C LYS A 109 -16.61 -2.13 2.18
N ASP A 110 -16.69 -0.91 1.66
CA ASP A 110 -16.03 -0.56 0.41
C ASP A 110 -14.97 0.54 0.58
N ILE A 111 -15.25 1.58 1.38
CA ILE A 111 -14.32 2.72 1.58
C ILE A 111 -13.26 2.40 2.65
N GLY A 112 -13.62 1.60 3.66
CA GLY A 112 -12.81 1.36 4.84
C GLY A 112 -11.47 0.70 4.54
N TYR A 113 -11.45 -0.29 3.64
CA TYR A 113 -10.22 -0.97 3.23
C TYR A 113 -9.18 -0.04 2.59
N PRO A 114 -9.48 0.67 1.48
CA PRO A 114 -8.48 1.53 0.84
C PRO A 114 -8.09 2.70 1.76
N LEU A 115 -9.03 3.24 2.55
CA LEU A 115 -8.73 4.32 3.49
C LEU A 115 -7.78 3.85 4.61
N ALA A 116 -8.00 2.67 5.18
CA ALA A 116 -7.12 2.11 6.20
C ALA A 116 -5.72 1.83 5.62
N MET A 117 -5.62 1.28 4.42
CA MET A 117 -4.34 1.04 3.76
C MET A 117 -3.61 2.35 3.40
N ALA A 118 -4.34 3.39 3.01
CA ALA A 118 -3.78 4.75 2.85
C ALA A 118 -3.22 5.26 4.19
N ALA A 119 -3.96 5.15 5.29
CA ALA A 119 -3.48 5.60 6.60
C ALA A 119 -2.22 4.83 7.06
N VAL A 120 -2.20 3.52 6.87
CA VAL A 120 -1.05 2.68 7.24
C VAL A 120 0.17 2.99 6.38
N THR A 121 0.02 3.10 5.06
CA THR A 121 1.13 3.44 4.15
C THR A 121 1.66 4.86 4.36
N ALA A 122 0.77 5.83 4.67
CA ALA A 122 1.16 7.16 5.09
C ALA A 122 1.97 7.12 6.40
N GLY A 123 1.51 6.38 7.41
CA GLY A 123 2.25 6.18 8.66
C GLY A 123 3.64 5.58 8.42
N LEU A 124 3.72 4.55 7.57
CA LEU A 124 4.99 3.93 7.17
C LEU A 124 5.92 4.93 6.48
N LEU A 125 5.40 5.83 5.64
CA LEU A 125 6.21 6.88 5.00
C LEU A 125 6.99 7.72 6.03
N PHE A 126 6.35 8.07 7.14
CA PHE A 126 6.93 8.88 8.21
C PHE A 126 7.81 8.08 9.18
N THR A 127 7.44 6.84 9.52
CA THR A 127 8.23 6.00 10.44
C THR A 127 9.48 5.42 9.80
N GLY A 128 9.48 5.24 8.48
CA GLY A 128 10.60 4.65 7.73
C GLY A 128 10.67 3.12 7.86
N PRO A 129 11.72 2.50 7.27
CA PRO A 129 11.76 1.04 7.08
C PRO A 129 11.98 0.21 8.35
N GLY A 130 12.33 0.83 9.48
CA GLY A 130 12.77 0.15 10.71
C GLY A 130 14.20 -0.41 10.61
N LYS A 131 14.74 -0.96 11.72
CA LYS A 131 16.11 -1.50 11.71
C LYS A 131 16.26 -2.85 11.01
N ILE A 132 15.18 -3.62 10.88
CA ILE A 132 15.15 -4.92 10.20
C ILE A 132 14.73 -4.69 8.74
N ALA A 133 15.57 -4.03 7.96
CA ALA A 133 15.34 -3.72 6.55
C ALA A 133 16.62 -3.90 5.73
N ILE A 134 16.50 -4.30 4.46
CA ILE A 134 17.67 -4.44 3.57
C ILE A 134 18.34 -3.09 3.33
N GLN A 135 17.55 -2.04 3.07
CA GLN A 135 18.06 -0.68 3.00
C GLN A 135 17.74 0.05 4.29
N LYS A 136 18.79 0.38 5.05
CA LYS A 136 18.65 1.34 6.15
C LYS A 136 18.30 2.69 5.55
N SER A 137 17.36 3.41 6.18
CA SER A 137 17.22 4.84 5.89
C SER A 137 18.60 5.46 6.08
N GLY A 138 19.17 6.04 5.02
CA GLY A 138 20.29 6.97 5.18
C GLY A 138 19.85 7.99 6.23
N GLY A 139 20.61 8.09 7.31
CA GLY A 139 20.27 8.97 8.41
C GLY A 139 20.10 10.38 7.87
N ALA A 140 18.90 10.94 8.04
CA ALA A 140 18.87 12.34 8.43
C ALA A 140 19.33 12.32 9.89
N VAL A 141 20.54 12.84 10.10
CA VAL A 141 20.96 13.43 11.37
C VAL A 141 19.93 14.46 11.79
#